data_AF-A0A3N5NQZ4-F1
#
_entry.id   AF-A0A3N5NQZ4-F1
#
_cell.length_a   1.000
_cell.length_b   1.000
_cell.length_c   1.000
_cell.angle_alpha   90.00
_cell.angle_beta   90.00
_cell.angle_gamma   90.00
#
_symmetry.space_group_name_H-M   'P 1'
#
loop_
_entity.id
_entity.type
_entity.pdbx_description
1 polymer ?
#
loop_
_entity_poly.entity_id
_entity_poly.type
_entity_poly.pdbx_seq_one_letter_code
_entity_poly.pdbx_strand_id
1 'polypeptide(L)'
;MLRLMEEGGKVMSGLLERADGKISPMSAASDLTEATKLFSEIAQHWVADPGRLLEAQGELARNFMALGSASLQRLLGGAAPPVVEPEPGDNRFKDPDWSRNPYFDFWKQSYLITTRWLDDLLDRTEGLDERTRQRAEFYLKQVGSALSPSNFPLTNPEVLRETFATSGNNLVQGMANLVHDLEKSGDILSISQTDTEAFEVGRNIATSPGKVIFQNEILQLIQYAPTTESVYQRPLLIVPPWINKFYILDLGPQKSFIRFAVSKGFTVFVVSWVNPDTRLAHKTFEDYMTEGILSATDAVKRETASDKVNVIGYCVGGTLLGTTLAYLAARGDEPFASATFFAAQVDFTKAGDLMLFIDDAQLKALEEMMAERGYLDGSRMATVFNL
;
A
#
# COMPACT_ATOMS: atom_id res chain seq x y z
N MET A 1 7.74 -2.01 34.34
CA MET A 1 8.37 -0.69 34.50
C MET A 1 9.85 -0.68 34.13
N LEU A 2 10.75 -1.35 34.87
CA LEU A 2 12.19 -1.37 34.55
C LEU A 2 12.50 -1.88 33.12
N ARG A 3 11.92 -3.03 32.72
CA ARG A 3 12.08 -3.56 31.36
C ARG A 3 11.53 -2.65 30.27
N LEU A 4 10.43 -1.93 30.55
CA LEU A 4 9.84 -0.98 29.60
C LEU A 4 10.75 0.24 29.41
N MET A 5 11.38 0.71 30.49
CA MET A 5 12.37 1.80 30.42
C MET A 5 13.63 1.35 29.66
N GLU A 6 14.08 0.12 29.87
CA GLU A 6 15.23 -0.45 29.18
C GLU A 6 14.99 -0.56 27.66
N GLU A 7 13.89 -1.20 27.24
CA GLU A 7 13.54 -1.32 25.82
C GLU A 7 13.20 0.06 25.21
N GLY A 8 12.52 0.94 25.95
CA GLY A 8 12.25 2.31 25.51
C GLY A 8 13.52 3.14 25.28
N GLY A 9 14.57 2.91 26.10
CA GLY A 9 15.88 3.51 25.90
C GLY A 9 16.55 3.07 24.61
N LYS A 10 16.46 1.78 24.25
CA LYS A 10 16.99 1.24 22.98
C LYS A 10 16.28 1.85 21.78
N VAL A 11 14.95 1.94 21.82
CA VAL A 11 14.16 2.57 20.76
C VAL A 11 14.55 4.04 20.56
N MET A 12 14.67 4.80 21.65
CA MET A 12 15.08 6.20 21.58
C MET A 12 16.47 6.35 20.95
N SER A 13 17.44 5.51 21.36
CA SER A 13 18.78 5.50 20.77
C SER A 13 18.75 5.20 19.27
N GLY A 14 18.03 4.14 18.87
CA GLY A 14 17.92 3.75 17.46
C GLY A 14 17.21 4.78 16.59
N LEU A 15 16.24 5.52 17.13
CA LEU A 15 15.60 6.63 16.42
C LEU A 15 16.53 7.84 16.28
N LEU A 16 17.30 8.18 17.33
CA LEU A 16 18.25 9.30 17.31
C LEU A 16 19.40 9.06 16.33
N GLU A 17 19.94 7.83 16.27
CA GLU A 17 20.97 7.46 15.30
C GLU A 17 20.50 7.58 13.84
N ARG A 18 19.18 7.47 13.60
CA ARG A 18 18.57 7.58 12.26
C ARG A 18 18.19 8.98 11.86
N ALA A 19 17.94 9.86 12.83
CA ALA A 19 17.57 11.26 12.57
C ALA A 19 18.70 12.04 11.85
N ASP A 20 19.95 11.56 11.94
CA ASP A 20 21.12 12.10 11.23
C ASP A 20 21.26 11.60 9.77
N GLY A 21 20.34 10.75 9.28
CA GLY A 21 20.31 10.26 7.91
C GLY A 21 19.94 11.35 6.89
N LYS A 22 20.53 11.29 5.68
CA LYS A 22 20.21 12.24 4.60
C LYS A 22 18.71 12.24 4.30
N ILE A 23 18.11 13.44 4.30
CA ILE A 23 16.72 13.67 3.88
C ILE A 23 16.56 13.19 2.44
N SER A 24 15.90 12.05 2.26
CA SER A 24 15.50 11.53 0.95
C SER A 24 14.23 12.26 0.50
N PRO A 25 14.03 12.50 -0.81
CA PRO A 25 12.78 13.07 -1.35
C PRO A 25 11.50 12.27 -1.04
N MET A 26 11.64 11.05 -0.51
CA MET A 26 10.56 10.16 -0.10
C MET A 26 10.65 9.80 1.39
N SER A 27 11.04 10.76 2.24
CA SER A 27 11.17 10.54 3.69
C SER A 27 9.97 11.10 4.45
N ALA A 28 9.67 10.56 5.63
CA ALA A 28 8.62 11.11 6.49
C ALA A 28 8.84 12.61 6.84
N ALA A 29 10.09 13.07 6.84
CA ALA A 29 10.43 14.47 7.05
C ALA A 29 10.06 15.37 5.86
N SER A 30 10.24 14.89 4.62
CA SER A 30 9.77 15.60 3.43
C SER A 30 8.25 15.67 3.41
N ASP A 31 7.56 14.56 3.72
CA ASP A 31 6.10 14.50 3.79
C ASP A 31 5.52 15.47 4.83
N LEU A 32 6.14 15.55 6.02
CA LEU A 32 5.71 16.49 7.06
C LEU A 32 5.91 17.95 6.63
N THR A 33 7.02 18.24 5.95
CA THR A 33 7.31 19.59 5.43
C THR A 33 6.27 19.99 4.38
N GLU A 34 5.92 19.05 3.48
CA GLU A 34 4.92 19.25 2.45
C GLU A 34 3.52 19.46 3.03
N ALA A 35 3.11 18.60 3.98
CA ALA A 35 1.85 18.76 4.71
C ALA A 35 1.77 20.11 5.42
N THR A 36 2.86 20.54 6.09
CA THR A 36 2.91 21.83 6.79
C THR A 36 2.73 23.00 5.82
N LYS A 37 3.36 22.94 4.65
CA LYS A 37 3.22 23.97 3.61
C LYS A 37 1.77 24.04 3.10
N LEU A 38 1.17 22.90 2.78
CA LEU A 38 -0.21 22.80 2.29
C LEU A 38 -1.21 23.32 3.32
N PHE A 39 -1.10 22.90 4.58
CA PHE A 39 -1.97 23.40 5.64
C PHE A 39 -1.78 24.91 5.91
N SER A 40 -0.57 25.43 5.75
CA SER A 40 -0.31 26.87 5.87
C SER A 40 -0.99 27.66 4.76
N GLU A 41 -0.99 27.14 3.53
CA GLU A 41 -1.71 27.73 2.39
C GLU A 41 -3.22 27.75 2.63
N ILE A 42 -3.81 26.63 3.04
CA ILE A 42 -5.23 26.55 3.40
C ILE A 42 -5.55 27.53 4.53
N ALA A 43 -4.72 27.59 5.58
CA ALA A 43 -4.92 28.52 6.69
C ALA A 43 -4.94 29.99 6.22
N GLN A 44 -4.12 30.36 5.22
CA GLN A 44 -4.12 31.71 4.66
C GLN A 44 -5.45 32.04 3.95
N HIS A 45 -6.05 31.09 3.22
CA HIS A 45 -7.37 31.28 2.61
C HIS A 45 -8.46 31.57 3.65
N TRP A 46 -8.44 30.86 4.78
CA TRP A 46 -9.41 31.05 5.85
C TRP A 46 -9.16 32.32 6.68
N VAL A 47 -7.90 32.71 6.89
CA VAL A 47 -7.57 33.99 7.54
C VAL A 47 -7.98 35.20 6.70
N ALA A 48 -7.97 35.06 5.36
CA ALA A 48 -8.42 36.10 4.44
C ALA A 48 -9.94 36.33 4.47
N ASP A 49 -10.74 35.39 4.97
CA ASP A 49 -12.18 35.52 5.18
C ASP A 49 -12.57 35.28 6.66
N PRO A 50 -12.44 36.32 7.52
CA PRO A 50 -12.76 36.21 8.94
C PRO A 50 -14.21 35.80 9.23
N GLY A 51 -15.15 36.09 8.32
CA GLY A 51 -16.56 35.75 8.49
C GLY A 51 -16.76 34.23 8.42
N ARG A 52 -16.29 33.61 7.33
CA ARG A 52 -16.34 32.16 7.16
C ARG A 52 -15.56 31.43 8.26
N LEU A 53 -14.39 31.95 8.66
CA LEU A 53 -13.61 31.36 9.76
C LEU A 53 -14.37 31.37 11.10
N LEU A 54 -15.06 32.47 11.44
CA LEU A 54 -15.88 32.54 12.66
C LEU A 54 -17.06 31.58 12.61
N GLU A 55 -17.71 31.42 11.45
CA GLU A 55 -18.78 30.44 11.26
C GLU A 55 -18.29 29.01 11.49
N ALA A 56 -17.15 28.64 10.88
CA ALA A 56 -16.54 27.33 11.04
C ALA A 56 -16.10 27.06 12.49
N GLN A 57 -15.50 28.03 13.17
CA GLN A 57 -15.18 27.90 14.61
C GLN A 57 -16.45 27.76 15.47
N GLY A 58 -17.52 28.47 15.10
CA GLY A 58 -18.82 28.35 15.75
C GLY A 58 -19.44 26.96 15.59
N GLU A 59 -19.33 26.34 14.40
CA GLU A 59 -19.73 24.95 14.15
C GLU A 59 -18.97 23.98 15.07
N LEU A 60 -17.64 24.10 15.13
CA LEU A 60 -16.79 23.28 15.99
C LEU A 60 -17.17 23.44 17.47
N ALA A 61 -17.33 24.68 17.94
CA ALA A 61 -17.71 24.98 19.32
C ALA A 61 -19.08 24.38 19.67
N ARG A 62 -20.07 24.46 18.77
CA ARG A 62 -21.39 23.83 18.96
C ARG A 62 -21.27 22.31 19.10
N ASN A 63 -20.48 21.66 18.25
CA ASN A 63 -20.29 20.21 18.32
C ASN A 63 -19.60 19.79 19.62
N PHE A 64 -18.57 20.53 20.08
CA PHE A 64 -17.93 20.26 21.38
C PHE A 64 -18.83 20.55 22.59
N MET A 65 -19.70 21.57 22.52
CA MET A 65 -20.71 21.80 23.56
C MET A 65 -21.73 20.64 23.60
N ALA A 66 -22.19 20.18 22.45
CA ALA A 66 -23.07 19.02 22.34
C ALA A 66 -22.39 17.75 22.90
N LEU A 67 -21.11 17.54 22.59
CA LEU A 67 -20.31 16.46 23.15
C LEU A 67 -20.23 16.56 24.67
N GLY A 68 -19.87 17.72 25.22
CA GLY A 68 -19.80 17.93 26.67
C GLY A 68 -21.13 17.64 27.37
N SER A 69 -22.25 18.08 26.78
CA SER A 69 -23.59 17.78 27.28
C SER A 69 -23.92 16.29 27.24
N ALA A 70 -23.64 15.62 26.12
CA ALA A 70 -23.88 14.19 25.95
C ALA A 70 -23.00 13.34 26.88
N SER A 71 -21.72 13.71 27.04
CA SER A 71 -20.79 13.03 27.95
C SER A 71 -21.21 13.18 29.40
N LEU A 72 -21.66 14.37 29.83
CA LEU A 72 -22.20 14.57 31.18
C LEU A 72 -23.46 13.73 31.41
N GLN A 73 -24.38 13.71 30.44
CA GLN A 73 -25.59 12.90 30.54
C GLN A 73 -25.28 11.41 30.68
N ARG A 74 -24.32 10.90 29.91
CA ARG A 74 -23.84 9.50 30.00
C ARG A 74 -23.15 9.21 31.32
N LEU A 75 -22.33 10.12 31.82
CA LEU A 75 -21.65 9.98 33.12
C LEU A 75 -22.66 9.89 34.28
N LEU A 76 -23.79 10.60 34.18
CA LEU A 76 -24.91 10.54 35.13
C LEU A 76 -25.83 9.31 34.94
N GLY A 77 -25.48 8.38 34.04
CA GLY A 77 -26.22 7.14 33.79
C GLY A 77 -27.38 7.28 32.79
N GLY A 78 -27.52 8.42 32.12
CA GLY A 78 -28.50 8.61 31.05
C GLY A 78 -28.02 8.08 29.69
N ALA A 79 -28.97 7.87 28.78
CA ALA A 79 -28.66 7.61 27.36
C ALA A 79 -28.64 8.93 26.58
N ALA A 80 -27.57 9.15 25.82
CA ALA A 80 -27.45 10.26 24.87
C ALA A 80 -27.02 9.70 23.51
N PRO A 81 -27.64 10.11 22.39
CA PRO A 81 -27.15 9.73 21.06
C PRO A 81 -25.73 10.30 20.83
N PRO A 82 -24.89 9.63 20.03
CA PRO A 82 -23.61 10.20 19.64
C PRO A 82 -23.80 11.46 18.80
N VAL A 83 -22.85 12.38 18.89
CA VAL A 83 -22.87 13.64 18.12
C VAL A 83 -22.49 13.37 16.66
N VAL A 84 -21.51 12.49 16.46
CA VAL A 84 -21.04 12.04 15.14
C VAL A 84 -20.89 10.52 15.16
N GLU A 85 -21.34 9.87 14.08
CA GLU A 85 -21.11 8.44 13.88
C GLU A 85 -19.83 8.22 13.05
N PRO A 86 -19.06 7.15 13.32
CA PRO A 86 -17.94 6.77 12.45
C PRO A 86 -18.41 6.47 11.02
N GLU A 87 -17.55 6.74 10.05
CA GLU A 87 -17.80 6.39 8.65
C GLU A 87 -17.99 4.87 8.47
N PRO A 88 -18.87 4.43 7.56
CA PRO A 88 -19.06 3.02 7.27
C PRO A 88 -17.73 2.34 6.89
N GLY A 89 -17.35 1.32 7.66
CA GLY A 89 -16.11 0.55 7.42
C GLY A 89 -14.91 0.99 8.28
N ASP A 90 -15.03 2.03 9.10
CA ASP A 90 -14.01 2.36 10.09
C ASP A 90 -13.96 1.28 11.19
N ASN A 91 -12.96 0.41 11.08
CA ASN A 91 -12.80 -0.73 11.97
C ASN A 91 -12.12 -0.38 13.31
N ARG A 92 -11.61 0.85 13.48
CA ARG A 92 -10.87 1.27 14.68
C ARG A 92 -11.75 1.31 15.93
N PHE A 93 -13.03 1.56 15.76
CA PHE A 93 -14.00 1.74 16.85
C PHE A 93 -14.93 0.53 17.04
N LYS A 94 -14.48 -0.68 16.68
CA LYS A 94 -15.27 -1.92 16.76
C LYS A 94 -15.52 -2.43 18.17
N ASP A 95 -14.56 -2.28 19.08
CA ASP A 95 -14.75 -2.74 20.46
C ASP A 95 -15.93 -1.99 21.11
N PRO A 96 -16.89 -2.68 21.75
CA PRO A 96 -18.07 -2.04 22.34
C PRO A 96 -17.77 -0.94 23.36
N ASP A 97 -16.61 -0.97 24.02
CA ASP A 97 -16.23 0.02 25.03
C ASP A 97 -16.04 1.41 24.43
N TRP A 98 -15.75 1.52 23.13
CA TRP A 98 -15.71 2.78 22.41
C TRP A 98 -17.03 3.55 22.46
N SER A 99 -18.16 2.87 22.68
CA SER A 99 -19.49 3.49 22.77
C SER A 99 -20.13 3.34 24.15
N ARG A 100 -19.78 2.28 24.90
CA ARG A 100 -20.36 2.02 26.23
C ARG A 100 -19.68 2.81 27.34
N ASN A 101 -18.38 3.03 27.25
CA ASN A 101 -17.62 3.72 28.29
C ASN A 101 -17.57 5.22 27.99
N PRO A 102 -18.06 6.11 28.88
CA PRO A 102 -18.05 7.55 28.64
C PRO A 102 -16.67 8.14 28.35
N TYR A 103 -15.59 7.58 28.91
CA TYR A 103 -14.23 8.06 28.69
C TYR A 103 -13.75 7.78 27.26
N PHE A 104 -13.89 6.54 26.78
CA PHE A 104 -13.47 6.19 25.42
C PHE A 104 -14.37 6.81 24.36
N ASP A 105 -15.67 6.90 24.64
CA ASP A 105 -16.62 7.56 23.75
C ASP A 105 -16.31 9.05 23.60
N PHE A 106 -15.94 9.76 24.68
CA PHE A 106 -15.53 11.16 24.60
C PHE A 106 -14.34 11.36 23.64
N TRP A 107 -13.30 10.53 23.75
CA TRP A 107 -12.13 10.63 22.87
C TRP A 107 -12.46 10.28 21.42
N LYS A 108 -13.24 9.21 21.19
CA LYS A 108 -13.74 8.85 19.86
C LYS A 108 -14.55 10.00 19.25
N GLN A 109 -15.51 10.57 19.98
CA GLN A 109 -16.35 11.66 19.47
C GLN A 109 -15.54 12.94 19.22
N SER A 110 -14.62 13.30 20.11
CA SER A 110 -13.72 14.45 19.93
C SER A 110 -12.90 14.33 18.64
N TYR A 111 -12.38 13.12 18.39
CA TYR A 111 -11.66 12.78 17.16
C TYR A 111 -12.55 12.94 15.92
N LEU A 112 -13.71 12.28 15.89
CA LEU A 112 -14.63 12.31 14.74
C LEU A 112 -15.16 13.71 14.45
N ILE A 113 -15.47 14.50 15.48
CA ILE A 113 -15.88 15.90 15.34
C ILE A 113 -14.76 16.72 14.68
N THR A 114 -13.53 16.54 15.14
CA THR A 114 -12.38 17.31 14.65
C THR A 114 -12.04 16.93 13.22
N THR A 115 -11.98 15.64 12.88
CA THR A 115 -11.66 15.20 11.52
C THR A 115 -12.75 15.63 10.53
N ARG A 116 -14.02 15.44 10.88
CA ARG A 116 -15.13 15.88 10.02
C ARG A 116 -15.13 17.40 9.81
N TRP A 117 -14.80 18.15 10.86
CA TRP A 117 -14.67 19.61 10.74
C TRP A 117 -13.50 20.03 9.84
N LEU A 118 -12.37 19.33 9.91
CA LEU A 118 -11.23 19.60 9.02
C LEU A 118 -11.55 19.22 7.57
N ASP A 119 -12.23 18.10 7.35
CA ASP A 119 -12.68 17.67 6.01
C ASP A 119 -13.65 18.72 5.42
N ASP A 120 -14.66 19.16 6.20
CA ASP A 120 -15.60 20.21 5.80
C ASP A 120 -14.89 21.55 5.49
N LEU A 121 -13.86 21.92 6.26
CA LEU A 121 -13.05 23.11 5.98
C LEU A 121 -12.35 23.00 4.63
N LEU A 122 -11.74 21.85 4.36
CA LEU A 122 -11.03 21.63 3.11
C LEU A 122 -12.01 21.71 1.92
N ASP A 123 -13.16 21.02 2.01
CA ASP A 123 -14.22 21.04 1.00
C ASP A 123 -14.72 22.45 0.69
N ARG A 124 -14.91 23.28 1.72
CA ARG A 124 -15.39 24.67 1.58
C ARG A 124 -14.30 25.67 1.17
N THR A 125 -13.03 25.25 1.11
CA THR A 125 -11.93 26.16 0.72
C THR A 125 -12.00 26.46 -0.78
N GLU A 126 -12.34 27.69 -1.14
CA GLU A 126 -12.37 28.15 -2.53
C GLU A 126 -10.99 28.62 -3.01
N GLY A 127 -10.73 28.51 -4.32
CA GLY A 127 -9.50 29.03 -4.95
C GLY A 127 -8.32 28.06 -5.01
N LEU A 128 -8.45 26.85 -4.46
CA LEU A 128 -7.49 25.77 -4.64
C LEU A 128 -7.69 25.07 -5.98
N ASP A 129 -6.60 24.79 -6.70
CA ASP A 129 -6.65 23.88 -7.83
C ASP A 129 -6.87 22.43 -7.37
N GLU A 130 -7.37 21.60 -8.29
CA GLU A 130 -7.76 20.22 -8.01
C GLU A 130 -6.60 19.37 -7.44
N ARG A 131 -5.38 19.57 -7.92
CA ARG A 131 -4.22 18.79 -7.48
C ARG A 131 -3.83 19.17 -6.05
N THR A 132 -3.84 20.46 -5.74
CA THR A 132 -3.56 20.95 -4.39
C THR A 132 -4.61 20.47 -3.39
N ARG A 133 -5.90 20.47 -3.78
CA ARG A 133 -6.99 19.92 -2.97
C ARG A 133 -6.77 18.44 -2.66
N GLN A 134 -6.52 17.60 -3.66
CA GLN A 134 -6.30 16.16 -3.45
C GLN A 134 -5.08 15.87 -2.55
N ARG A 135 -3.99 16.64 -2.68
CA ARG A 135 -2.83 16.53 -1.78
C ARG A 135 -3.19 16.90 -0.35
N ALA A 136 -3.95 17.97 -0.17
CA ALA A 136 -4.40 18.37 1.16
C ALA A 136 -5.32 17.33 1.80
N GLU A 137 -6.25 16.72 1.04
CA GLU A 137 -7.14 15.65 1.51
C GLU A 137 -6.32 14.45 1.97
N PHE A 138 -5.33 14.04 1.17
CA PHE A 138 -4.42 12.95 1.50
C PHE A 138 -3.66 13.21 2.81
N TYR A 139 -2.98 14.35 2.93
CA TYR A 139 -2.19 14.64 4.14
C TYR A 139 -3.08 14.86 5.36
N LEU A 140 -4.26 15.47 5.20
CA LEU A 140 -5.22 15.63 6.28
C LEU A 140 -5.66 14.26 6.81
N LYS A 141 -5.99 13.32 5.92
CA LYS A 141 -6.34 11.96 6.29
C LYS A 141 -5.19 11.23 6.99
N GLN A 142 -3.95 11.42 6.55
CA GLN A 142 -2.78 10.81 7.18
C GLN A 142 -2.53 11.33 8.59
N VAL A 143 -2.49 12.66 8.75
CA VAL A 143 -2.31 13.30 10.06
C VAL A 143 -3.48 12.98 11.00
N GLY A 144 -4.71 13.06 10.49
CA GLY A 144 -5.91 12.67 11.24
C GLY A 144 -5.85 11.21 11.66
N SER A 145 -5.45 10.30 10.78
CA SER A 145 -5.32 8.87 11.12
C SER A 145 -4.25 8.62 12.17
N ALA A 146 -3.11 9.32 12.10
CA ALA A 146 -2.03 9.23 13.09
C ALA A 146 -2.46 9.70 14.49
N LEU A 147 -3.28 10.76 14.56
CA LEU A 147 -3.81 11.33 15.80
C LEU A 147 -5.05 10.59 16.33
N SER A 148 -5.48 9.51 15.69
CA SER A 148 -6.62 8.71 16.16
C SER A 148 -6.40 8.21 17.60
N PRO A 149 -7.42 8.29 18.49
CA PRO A 149 -7.31 7.79 19.86
C PRO A 149 -7.08 6.28 19.93
N SER A 150 -7.34 5.54 18.84
CA SER A 150 -6.99 4.12 18.74
C SER A 150 -5.50 3.83 18.78
N ASN A 151 -4.65 4.82 18.46
CA ASN A 151 -3.20 4.63 18.34
C ASN A 151 -2.45 4.83 19.67
N PHE A 152 -3.12 5.35 20.70
CA PHE A 152 -2.49 5.66 21.98
C PHE A 152 -2.95 4.70 23.08
N PRO A 153 -2.02 4.13 23.87
CA PRO A 153 -2.37 3.17 24.90
C PRO A 153 -3.41 3.69 25.90
N LEU A 154 -3.37 4.97 26.28
CA LEU A 154 -4.26 5.53 27.31
C LEU A 154 -5.69 5.82 26.84
N THR A 155 -5.93 5.77 25.53
CA THR A 155 -7.24 6.07 24.92
C THR A 155 -7.80 4.88 24.16
N ASN A 156 -7.08 3.76 24.08
CA ASN A 156 -7.54 2.54 23.43
C ASN A 156 -8.04 1.52 24.47
N PRO A 157 -9.33 1.13 24.45
CA PRO A 157 -9.91 0.21 25.43
C PRO A 157 -9.28 -1.19 25.40
N GLU A 158 -9.01 -1.72 24.21
CA GLU A 158 -8.44 -3.06 24.03
C GLU A 158 -7.01 -3.10 24.59
N VAL A 159 -6.20 -2.10 24.27
CA VAL A 159 -4.82 -1.99 24.76
C VAL A 159 -4.80 -1.81 26.27
N LEU A 160 -5.64 -0.95 26.85
CA LEU A 160 -5.69 -0.80 28.32
C LEU A 160 -6.12 -2.09 29.00
N ARG A 161 -7.16 -2.75 28.50
CA ARG A 161 -7.67 -4.00 29.04
C ARG A 161 -6.59 -5.08 29.04
N GLU A 162 -5.88 -5.24 27.92
CA GLU A 162 -4.76 -6.18 27.80
C GLU A 162 -3.57 -5.79 28.67
N THR A 163 -3.30 -4.49 28.82
CA THR A 163 -2.25 -3.98 29.71
C THR A 163 -2.53 -4.34 31.15
N PHE A 164 -3.77 -4.21 31.62
CA PHE A 164 -4.15 -4.64 32.96
C PHE A 164 -4.10 -6.17 33.09
N ALA A 165 -4.65 -6.91 32.12
CA ALA A 165 -4.68 -8.38 32.14
C ALA A 165 -3.27 -9.00 32.18
N THR A 166 -2.32 -8.39 31.47
CA THR A 166 -0.93 -8.88 31.36
C THR A 166 0.05 -8.15 32.27
N SER A 167 -0.43 -7.29 33.18
CA SER A 167 0.43 -6.44 34.03
C SER A 167 1.48 -5.64 33.24
N GLY A 168 1.12 -5.19 32.03
CA GLY A 168 1.93 -4.41 31.12
C GLY A 168 2.90 -5.21 30.24
N ASN A 169 2.83 -6.55 30.25
CA ASN A 169 3.71 -7.38 29.43
C ASN A 169 3.47 -7.19 27.92
N ASN A 170 2.23 -6.91 27.51
CA ASN A 170 1.90 -6.56 26.12
C ASN A 170 2.73 -5.36 25.59
N LEU A 171 2.91 -4.31 26.41
CA LEU A 171 3.69 -3.13 26.04
C LEU A 171 5.19 -3.44 25.96
N VAL A 172 5.69 -4.29 26.86
CA VAL A 172 7.08 -4.76 26.82
C VAL A 172 7.34 -5.57 25.54
N GLN A 173 6.42 -6.48 25.19
CA GLN A 173 6.51 -7.26 23.95
C GLN A 173 6.44 -6.36 22.72
N GLY A 174 5.53 -5.39 22.70
CA GLY A 174 5.42 -4.41 21.61
C GLY A 174 6.71 -3.60 21.42
N MET A 175 7.34 -3.17 22.52
CA MET A 175 8.62 -2.45 22.46
C MET A 175 9.75 -3.36 21.97
N ALA A 176 9.82 -4.61 22.43
CA ALA A 176 10.80 -5.58 21.95
C ALA A 176 10.65 -5.85 20.44
N ASN A 177 9.41 -5.94 19.95
CA ASN A 177 9.14 -6.06 18.52
C ASN A 177 9.63 -4.82 17.75
N LEU A 178 9.39 -3.61 18.29
CA LEU A 178 9.88 -2.37 17.68
C LEU A 178 11.41 -2.32 17.66
N VAL A 179 12.09 -2.73 18.73
CA VAL A 179 13.56 -2.82 18.76
C VAL A 179 14.07 -3.79 17.69
N HIS A 180 13.47 -4.96 17.57
CA HIS A 180 13.81 -5.94 16.54
C HIS A 180 13.61 -5.39 15.11
N ASP A 181 12.51 -4.67 14.88
CA ASP A 181 12.24 -4.02 13.59
C ASP A 181 13.25 -2.90 13.32
N LEU A 182 13.63 -2.12 14.34
CA LEU A 182 14.71 -1.15 14.23
C LEU A 182 16.02 -1.86 13.84
N GLU A 183 16.44 -2.91 14.54
CA GLU A 183 17.69 -3.62 14.24
C GLU A 183 17.74 -4.22 12.82
N LYS A 184 16.60 -4.68 12.29
CA LYS A 184 16.51 -5.23 10.92
C LYS A 184 16.39 -4.16 9.81
N SER A 185 15.98 -2.95 10.17
CA SER A 185 15.78 -1.87 9.23
C SER A 185 17.11 -1.22 8.80
N GLY A 186 17.25 -0.93 7.50
CA GLY A 186 18.37 -0.14 6.98
C GLY A 186 18.12 1.36 7.13
N ASP A 187 18.38 2.12 6.05
CA ASP A 187 18.11 3.58 6.00
C ASP A 187 16.62 3.93 6.16
N ILE A 188 15.72 2.97 5.88
CA ILE A 188 14.27 3.13 5.93
C ILE A 188 13.71 2.17 6.99
N LEU A 189 12.82 2.68 7.85
CA LEU A 189 12.13 1.87 8.85
C LEU A 189 11.20 0.86 8.17
N SER A 190 11.48 -0.41 8.37
CA SER A 190 10.68 -1.55 7.92
C SER A 190 9.99 -2.19 9.12
N ILE A 191 8.68 -2.00 9.23
CA ILE A 191 7.86 -2.63 10.27
C ILE A 191 7.47 -4.04 9.82
N SER A 192 7.74 -5.05 10.65
CA SER A 192 7.40 -6.43 10.34
C SER A 192 5.88 -6.64 10.38
N GLN A 193 5.28 -6.94 9.23
CA GLN A 193 3.84 -7.25 9.14
C GLN A 193 3.54 -8.74 9.37
N THR A 194 4.55 -9.59 9.19
CA THR A 194 4.45 -11.04 9.36
C THR A 194 5.83 -11.61 9.70
N ASP A 195 5.84 -12.84 10.23
CA ASP A 195 7.08 -13.63 10.32
C ASP A 195 7.57 -14.00 8.92
N THR A 196 8.68 -13.39 8.49
CA THR A 196 9.30 -13.66 7.18
C THR A 196 10.06 -14.99 7.15
N GLU A 197 10.48 -15.52 8.31
CA GLU A 197 11.21 -16.79 8.41
C GLU A 197 10.25 -17.98 8.36
N ALA A 198 8.96 -17.75 8.61
CA ALA A 198 7.91 -18.75 8.43
C ALA A 198 7.69 -19.16 6.96
N PHE A 199 8.17 -18.38 5.98
CA PHE A 199 7.92 -18.61 4.56
C PHE A 199 9.21 -18.84 3.77
N GLU A 200 9.24 -19.95 3.02
CA GLU A 200 10.35 -20.35 2.17
C GLU A 200 9.82 -20.67 0.76
N VAL A 201 10.24 -19.85 -0.21
CA VAL A 201 9.82 -19.96 -1.61
C VAL A 201 10.26 -21.30 -2.20
N GLY A 202 9.32 -22.02 -2.81
CA GLY A 202 9.52 -23.37 -3.34
C GLY A 202 9.29 -24.49 -2.32
N ARG A 203 9.18 -24.18 -1.02
CA ARG A 203 8.93 -25.17 0.04
C ARG A 203 7.53 -25.08 0.63
N ASN A 204 7.07 -23.88 1.01
CA ASN A 204 5.73 -23.67 1.58
C ASN A 204 4.92 -22.54 0.93
N ILE A 205 5.56 -21.76 0.06
CA ILE A 205 4.95 -20.77 -0.84
C ILE A 205 5.49 -21.00 -2.26
N ALA A 206 4.72 -20.73 -3.31
CA ALA A 206 5.12 -21.01 -4.71
C ALA A 206 5.45 -22.50 -4.95
N THR A 207 4.59 -23.39 -4.44
CA THR A 207 4.84 -24.84 -4.41
C THR A 207 4.13 -25.62 -5.52
N SER A 208 3.45 -24.95 -6.45
CA SER A 208 2.80 -25.64 -7.57
C SER A 208 3.86 -26.30 -8.46
N PRO A 209 3.78 -27.63 -8.71
CA PRO A 209 4.81 -28.32 -9.47
C PRO A 209 4.96 -27.76 -10.88
N GLY A 210 6.19 -27.47 -11.29
CA GLY A 210 6.50 -26.90 -12.60
C GLY A 210 7.99 -26.96 -12.91
N LYS A 211 8.36 -26.52 -14.11
CA LYS A 211 9.75 -26.48 -14.59
C LYS A 211 9.99 -25.22 -15.41
N VAL A 212 11.20 -24.67 -15.33
CA VAL A 212 11.65 -23.62 -16.25
C VAL A 212 11.91 -24.27 -17.62
N ILE A 213 11.21 -23.79 -18.66
CA ILE A 213 11.29 -24.32 -20.03
C ILE A 213 11.96 -23.35 -21.01
N PHE A 214 12.08 -22.09 -20.62
CA PHE A 214 12.79 -21.06 -21.38
C PHE A 214 13.36 -20.02 -20.41
N GLN A 215 14.50 -19.43 -20.75
CA GLN A 215 15.08 -18.33 -20.00
C GLN A 215 15.89 -17.41 -20.92
N ASN A 216 15.91 -16.13 -20.60
CA ASN A 216 16.80 -15.14 -21.19
C ASN A 216 17.31 -14.19 -20.10
N GLU A 217 17.80 -13.01 -20.46
CA GLU A 217 18.37 -12.05 -19.50
C GLU A 217 17.34 -11.49 -18.52
N ILE A 218 16.07 -11.39 -18.91
CA ILE A 218 15.05 -10.67 -18.14
C ILE A 218 13.97 -11.58 -17.53
N LEU A 219 13.88 -12.85 -17.95
CA LEU A 219 12.90 -13.79 -17.39
C LEU A 219 13.32 -15.25 -17.42
N GLN A 220 12.65 -16.01 -16.56
CA GLN A 220 12.45 -17.45 -16.67
C GLN A 220 10.97 -17.74 -16.95
N LEU A 221 10.68 -18.61 -17.92
CA LEU A 221 9.33 -19.05 -18.22
C LEU A 221 9.10 -20.42 -17.58
N ILE A 222 8.13 -20.49 -16.67
CA ILE A 222 7.78 -21.70 -15.93
C ILE A 222 6.55 -22.33 -16.59
N GLN A 223 6.63 -23.62 -16.95
CA GLN A 223 5.47 -24.44 -17.29
C GLN A 223 5.08 -25.28 -16.07
N TYR A 224 3.81 -25.23 -15.70
CA TYR A 224 3.29 -26.02 -14.58
C TYR A 224 2.85 -27.42 -15.03
N ALA A 225 3.10 -28.41 -14.17
CA ALA A 225 2.75 -29.80 -14.43
C ALA A 225 1.21 -29.97 -14.45
N PRO A 226 0.65 -30.66 -15.46
CA PRO A 226 -0.79 -30.89 -15.53
C PRO A 226 -1.28 -31.75 -14.36
N THR A 227 -2.50 -31.50 -13.90
CA THR A 227 -3.16 -32.29 -12.84
C THR A 227 -4.45 -32.97 -13.32
N THR A 228 -4.68 -32.97 -14.63
CA THR A 228 -5.83 -33.57 -15.32
C THR A 228 -5.35 -34.48 -16.44
N GLU A 229 -6.14 -35.48 -16.83
CA GLU A 229 -5.81 -36.42 -17.91
C GLU A 229 -5.76 -35.73 -19.29
N SER A 230 -6.62 -34.73 -19.49
CA SER A 230 -6.66 -33.90 -20.69
C SER A 230 -6.65 -32.42 -20.32
N VAL A 231 -6.19 -31.59 -21.24
CA VAL A 231 -6.09 -30.14 -21.11
C VAL A 231 -6.68 -29.45 -22.34
N TYR A 232 -7.05 -28.19 -22.20
CA TYR A 232 -7.44 -27.36 -23.33
C TYR A 232 -6.28 -27.21 -24.32
N GLN A 233 -6.59 -27.25 -25.62
CA GLN A 233 -5.61 -27.13 -26.70
C GLN A 233 -4.86 -25.78 -26.69
N ARG A 234 -5.53 -24.70 -26.24
CA ARG A 234 -4.92 -23.37 -26.16
C ARG A 234 -4.32 -23.16 -24.76
N PRO A 235 -3.00 -22.92 -24.65
CA PRO A 235 -2.37 -22.70 -23.36
C PRO A 235 -2.73 -21.33 -22.77
N LEU A 236 -2.40 -21.16 -21.50
CA LEU A 236 -2.56 -19.92 -20.74
C LEU A 236 -1.19 -19.38 -20.35
N LEU A 237 -0.82 -18.20 -20.84
CA LEU A 237 0.37 -17.45 -20.43
C LEU A 237 -0.02 -16.37 -19.42
N ILE A 238 0.67 -16.31 -18.29
CA ILE A 238 0.48 -15.28 -17.27
C ILE A 238 1.71 -14.38 -17.23
N VAL A 239 1.47 -13.08 -17.37
CA VAL A 239 2.45 -12.01 -17.29
C VAL A 239 2.20 -11.24 -15.98
N PRO A 240 2.89 -11.58 -14.89
CA PRO A 240 2.75 -10.92 -13.59
C PRO A 240 3.45 -9.55 -13.59
N PRO A 241 3.24 -8.71 -12.56
CA PRO A 241 4.06 -7.52 -12.34
C PRO A 241 5.52 -7.90 -12.06
N TRP A 242 6.44 -6.97 -12.31
CA TRP A 242 7.85 -7.06 -11.87
C TRP A 242 8.17 -6.16 -10.67
N ILE A 243 7.21 -5.34 -10.20
CA ILE A 243 7.33 -4.57 -8.95
C ILE A 243 7.41 -5.53 -7.74
N ASN A 244 6.56 -6.57 -7.76
CA ASN A 244 6.57 -7.68 -6.81
C ASN A 244 6.80 -8.99 -7.56
N LYS A 245 7.07 -10.08 -6.84
CA LYS A 245 7.34 -11.39 -7.45
C LYS A 245 6.05 -12.11 -7.88
N PHE A 246 6.18 -12.96 -8.90
CA PHE A 246 5.04 -13.65 -9.52
C PHE A 246 4.20 -14.52 -8.56
N TYR A 247 4.81 -15.00 -7.46
CA TYR A 247 4.19 -15.95 -6.55
C TYR A 247 3.01 -15.39 -5.75
N ILE A 248 2.67 -14.11 -5.89
CA ILE A 248 1.36 -13.59 -5.45
C ILE A 248 0.19 -14.36 -6.08
N LEU A 249 0.39 -14.93 -7.27
CA LEU A 249 -0.58 -15.80 -7.96
C LEU A 249 -0.44 -17.28 -7.57
N ASP A 250 0.55 -17.63 -6.75
CA ASP A 250 0.87 -19.00 -6.31
C ASP A 250 1.40 -19.01 -4.88
N LEU A 251 0.56 -18.56 -3.93
CA LEU A 251 0.95 -18.51 -2.52
C LEU A 251 0.98 -19.93 -1.91
N GLY A 252 0.04 -20.23 -1.00
CA GLY A 252 -0.18 -21.58 -0.50
C GLY A 252 -1.15 -22.37 -1.40
N PRO A 253 -1.27 -23.70 -1.23
CA PRO A 253 -2.14 -24.53 -2.07
C PRO A 253 -3.60 -24.07 -2.13
N GLN A 254 -4.11 -23.48 -1.05
CA GLN A 254 -5.48 -22.97 -0.94
C GLN A 254 -5.67 -21.58 -1.57
N LYS A 255 -4.57 -20.84 -1.79
CA LYS A 255 -4.53 -19.46 -2.27
C LYS A 255 -3.66 -19.32 -3.53
N SER A 256 -3.72 -20.33 -4.40
CA SER A 256 -2.97 -20.35 -5.66
C SER A 256 -3.93 -20.32 -6.84
N PHE A 257 -3.90 -19.21 -7.58
CA PHE A 257 -4.62 -19.09 -8.85
C PHE A 257 -4.00 -20.00 -9.91
N ILE A 258 -2.66 -20.12 -9.93
CA ILE A 258 -1.95 -21.01 -10.87
C ILE A 258 -2.43 -22.45 -10.69
N ARG A 259 -2.40 -22.96 -9.45
CA ARG A 259 -2.86 -24.32 -9.13
C ARG A 259 -4.32 -24.51 -9.52
N PHE A 260 -5.17 -23.52 -9.24
CA PHE A 260 -6.56 -23.54 -9.65
C PHE A 260 -6.70 -23.65 -11.18
N ALA A 261 -6.02 -22.80 -11.96
CA ALA A 261 -6.09 -22.84 -13.42
C ALA A 261 -5.59 -24.17 -14.00
N VAL A 262 -4.49 -24.71 -13.47
CA VAL A 262 -3.98 -26.05 -13.84
C VAL A 262 -5.04 -27.13 -13.54
N SER A 263 -5.67 -27.09 -12.37
CA SER A 263 -6.74 -28.03 -12.00
C SER A 263 -8.00 -27.94 -12.86
N LYS A 264 -8.18 -26.82 -13.57
CA LYS A 264 -9.28 -26.62 -14.53
C LYS A 264 -8.92 -27.09 -15.93
N GLY A 265 -7.76 -27.70 -16.12
CA GLY A 265 -7.33 -28.28 -17.39
C GLY A 265 -6.64 -27.29 -18.32
N PHE A 266 -6.12 -26.16 -17.83
CA PHE A 266 -5.23 -25.32 -18.64
C PHE A 266 -3.79 -25.81 -18.56
N THR A 267 -3.07 -25.81 -19.68
CA THR A 267 -1.60 -25.79 -19.66
C THR A 267 -1.15 -24.38 -19.32
N VAL A 268 -0.63 -24.18 -18.11
CA VAL A 268 -0.32 -22.85 -17.57
C VAL A 268 1.18 -22.58 -17.65
N PHE A 269 1.51 -21.40 -18.16
CA PHE A 269 2.85 -20.84 -18.20
C PHE A 269 2.89 -19.51 -17.48
N VAL A 270 3.95 -19.23 -16.73
CA VAL A 270 4.13 -17.96 -16.01
C VAL A 270 5.51 -17.38 -16.27
N VAL A 271 5.54 -16.09 -16.59
CA VAL A 271 6.78 -15.32 -16.66
C VAL A 271 7.25 -14.99 -15.25
N SER A 272 8.43 -15.48 -14.88
CA SER A 272 9.14 -15.11 -13.67
C SER A 272 10.25 -14.11 -14.02
N TRP A 273 10.00 -12.82 -13.79
CA TRP A 273 10.94 -11.75 -14.07
C TRP A 273 12.21 -11.85 -13.20
N VAL A 274 13.35 -11.53 -13.80
CA VAL A 274 14.63 -11.37 -13.10
C VAL A 274 14.59 -10.08 -12.28
N ASN A 275 15.12 -10.12 -11.06
CA ASN A 275 15.26 -8.92 -10.24
C ASN A 275 16.43 -8.08 -10.81
N PRO A 276 16.19 -6.83 -11.26
CA PRO A 276 17.22 -6.08 -11.99
C PRO A 276 18.38 -5.67 -11.09
N ASP A 277 19.57 -5.71 -11.68
CA ASP A 277 20.79 -5.13 -11.15
C ASP A 277 21.44 -4.23 -12.22
N THR A 278 22.66 -3.76 -11.96
CA THR A 278 23.40 -2.90 -12.89
C THR A 278 23.60 -3.50 -14.28
N ARG A 279 23.56 -4.83 -14.45
CA ARG A 279 23.68 -5.48 -15.76
C ARG A 279 22.48 -5.18 -16.65
N LEU A 280 21.29 -4.99 -16.06
CA LEU A 280 20.06 -4.69 -16.79
C LEU A 280 19.77 -3.18 -16.88
N ALA A 281 20.70 -2.32 -16.48
CA ALA A 281 20.52 -0.86 -16.46
C ALA A 281 20.19 -0.24 -17.83
N HIS A 282 20.55 -0.92 -18.90
CA HIS A 282 20.29 -0.51 -20.28
C HIS A 282 18.91 -0.95 -20.79
N LYS A 283 18.20 -1.83 -20.06
CA LYS A 283 16.89 -2.33 -20.46
C LYS A 283 15.84 -1.24 -20.31
N THR A 284 14.96 -1.16 -21.29
CA THR A 284 13.88 -0.20 -21.42
C THR A 284 12.53 -0.91 -21.35
N PHE A 285 11.44 -0.15 -21.28
CA PHE A 285 10.09 -0.72 -21.31
C PHE A 285 9.83 -1.56 -22.58
N GLU A 286 10.43 -1.20 -23.71
CA GLU A 286 10.32 -1.95 -24.96
C GLU A 286 10.98 -3.32 -24.87
N ASP A 287 12.12 -3.45 -24.19
CA ASP A 287 12.81 -4.73 -24.01
C ASP A 287 11.95 -5.73 -23.21
N TYR A 288 11.20 -5.25 -22.22
CA TYR A 288 10.23 -6.08 -21.49
C TYR A 288 9.08 -6.57 -22.37
N MET A 289 8.73 -5.85 -23.44
CA MET A 289 7.74 -6.32 -24.42
C MET A 289 8.36 -7.37 -25.36
N THR A 290 9.50 -7.06 -25.96
CA THR A 290 10.13 -7.88 -27.03
C THR A 290 10.81 -9.13 -26.47
N GLU A 291 11.71 -8.95 -25.51
CA GLU A 291 12.41 -10.03 -24.81
C GLU A 291 11.52 -10.67 -23.73
N GLY A 292 10.42 -10.02 -23.34
CA GLY A 292 9.50 -10.52 -22.33
C GLY A 292 8.30 -11.24 -22.92
N ILE A 293 7.21 -10.50 -23.11
CA ILE A 293 5.92 -11.08 -23.52
C ILE A 293 6.02 -11.81 -24.86
N LEU A 294 6.66 -11.22 -25.86
CA LEU A 294 6.74 -11.82 -27.20
C LEU A 294 7.62 -13.07 -27.20
N SER A 295 8.82 -13.00 -26.63
CA SER A 295 9.72 -14.16 -26.51
C SER A 295 9.11 -15.31 -25.68
N ALA A 296 8.42 -14.99 -24.59
CA ALA A 296 7.70 -15.99 -23.80
C ALA A 296 6.56 -16.63 -24.61
N THR A 297 5.82 -15.84 -25.38
CA THR A 297 4.74 -16.34 -26.25
C THR A 297 5.28 -17.29 -27.31
N ASP A 298 6.40 -16.96 -27.94
CA ASP A 298 7.05 -17.85 -28.92
C ASP A 298 7.52 -19.16 -28.29
N ALA A 299 8.07 -19.11 -27.08
CA ALA A 299 8.43 -20.31 -26.33
C ALA A 299 7.21 -21.18 -25.99
N VAL A 300 6.09 -20.57 -25.55
CA VAL A 300 4.82 -21.28 -25.30
C VAL A 300 4.29 -21.95 -26.56
N LYS A 301 4.27 -21.24 -27.69
CA LYS A 301 3.79 -21.78 -28.97
C LYS A 301 4.67 -22.95 -29.44
N ARG A 302 5.99 -22.83 -29.28
CA ARG A 302 6.94 -23.90 -29.60
C ARG A 302 6.72 -25.14 -28.74
N GLU A 303 6.54 -24.95 -27.44
CA GLU A 303 6.34 -26.05 -26.48
C GLU A 303 5.01 -26.78 -26.70
N THR A 304 3.96 -26.05 -27.06
CA THR A 304 2.59 -26.60 -27.15
C THR A 304 2.12 -26.89 -28.57
N ALA A 305 2.90 -26.52 -29.58
CA ALA A 305 2.49 -26.50 -30.99
C ALA A 305 1.17 -25.74 -31.23
N SER A 306 0.83 -24.77 -30.37
CA SER A 306 -0.41 -24.01 -30.45
C SER A 306 -0.24 -22.77 -31.32
N ASP A 307 -1.19 -22.49 -32.21
CA ASP A 307 -1.14 -21.31 -33.08
C ASP A 307 -1.37 -20.00 -32.32
N LYS A 308 -2.24 -20.04 -31.30
CA LYS A 308 -2.64 -18.89 -30.48
C LYS A 308 -2.65 -19.24 -28.99
N VAL A 309 -2.34 -18.25 -28.17
CA VAL A 309 -2.24 -18.38 -26.70
C VAL A 309 -3.32 -17.53 -26.01
N ASN A 310 -3.88 -17.97 -24.89
CA ASN A 310 -4.64 -17.08 -24.01
C ASN A 310 -3.66 -16.37 -23.06
N VAL A 311 -3.77 -15.05 -22.89
CA VAL A 311 -2.83 -14.30 -22.07
C VAL A 311 -3.53 -13.54 -20.95
N ILE A 312 -2.93 -13.58 -19.75
CA ILE A 312 -3.32 -12.78 -18.59
C ILE A 312 -2.19 -11.79 -18.30
N GLY A 313 -2.52 -10.51 -18.14
CA GLY A 313 -1.61 -9.50 -17.60
C GLY A 313 -2.10 -9.02 -16.23
N TYR A 314 -1.22 -9.00 -15.23
CA TYR A 314 -1.55 -8.57 -13.87
C TYR A 314 -0.78 -7.29 -13.48
N CYS A 315 -1.49 -6.28 -12.95
CA CYS A 315 -0.91 -5.01 -12.51
C CYS A 315 -0.06 -4.38 -13.64
N VAL A 316 1.19 -3.99 -13.40
CA VAL A 316 2.07 -3.43 -14.45
C VAL A 316 2.35 -4.41 -15.60
N GLY A 317 2.27 -5.72 -15.35
CA GLY A 317 2.32 -6.74 -16.41
C GLY A 317 1.12 -6.66 -17.35
N GLY A 318 -0.04 -6.21 -16.85
CA GLY A 318 -1.21 -5.88 -17.67
C GLY A 318 -1.06 -4.56 -18.43
N THR A 319 -0.42 -3.54 -17.84
CA THR A 319 -0.08 -2.32 -18.58
C THR A 319 0.83 -2.64 -19.78
N LEU A 320 1.88 -3.44 -19.55
CA LEU A 320 2.78 -3.92 -20.59
C LEU A 320 2.05 -4.75 -21.66
N LEU A 321 1.15 -5.65 -21.24
CA LEU A 321 0.31 -6.41 -22.17
C LEU A 321 -0.56 -5.49 -23.03
N GLY A 322 -1.17 -4.45 -22.45
CA GLY A 322 -1.98 -3.47 -23.19
C GLY A 322 -1.18 -2.79 -24.30
N THR A 323 0.02 -2.30 -23.99
CA THR A 323 0.95 -1.73 -24.97
C THR A 323 1.36 -2.75 -26.03
N THR A 324 1.63 -4.00 -25.63
CA THR A 324 2.00 -5.11 -26.53
C THR A 324 0.90 -5.43 -27.52
N LEU A 325 -0.37 -5.45 -27.08
CA LEU A 325 -1.50 -5.69 -27.98
C LEU A 325 -1.66 -4.57 -29.01
N ALA A 326 -1.46 -3.30 -28.60
CA ALA A 326 -1.47 -2.17 -29.53
C ALA A 326 -0.35 -2.26 -30.57
N TYR A 327 0.86 -2.65 -30.14
CA TYR A 327 2.00 -2.91 -31.01
C TYR A 327 1.71 -4.01 -32.04
N LEU A 328 1.16 -5.14 -31.60
CA LEU A 328 0.80 -6.27 -32.46
C LEU A 328 -0.32 -5.90 -33.46
N ALA A 329 -1.34 -5.16 -33.00
CA ALA A 329 -2.42 -4.68 -33.86
C ALA A 329 -1.91 -3.77 -34.99
N ALA A 330 -0.95 -2.89 -34.71
CA ALA A 330 -0.33 -2.03 -35.72
C ALA A 330 0.45 -2.82 -36.80
N ARG A 331 0.91 -4.04 -36.46
CA ARG A 331 1.62 -4.94 -37.38
C ARG A 331 0.72 -5.95 -38.09
N GLY A 332 -0.52 -6.10 -37.64
CA GLY A 332 -1.44 -7.15 -38.09
C GLY A 332 -1.10 -8.54 -37.54
N ASP A 333 -0.34 -8.61 -36.45
CA ASP A 333 0.05 -9.87 -35.80
C ASP A 333 -0.99 -10.25 -34.73
N GLU A 334 -1.48 -11.49 -34.73
CA GLU A 334 -2.50 -11.96 -33.77
C GLU A 334 -2.10 -13.24 -33.01
N PRO A 335 -1.02 -13.22 -32.19
CA PRO A 335 -0.55 -14.41 -31.48
C PRO A 335 -1.48 -14.83 -30.31
N PHE A 336 -2.40 -13.95 -29.89
CA PHE A 336 -3.29 -14.20 -28.75
C PHE A 336 -4.72 -14.48 -29.20
N ALA A 337 -5.35 -15.51 -28.61
CA ALA A 337 -6.76 -15.81 -28.80
C ALA A 337 -7.66 -15.00 -27.87
N SER A 338 -7.16 -14.65 -26.69
CA SER A 338 -7.83 -13.78 -25.72
C SER A 338 -6.80 -13.09 -24.83
N ALA A 339 -7.14 -11.91 -24.32
CA ALA A 339 -6.37 -11.17 -23.33
C ALA A 339 -7.26 -10.84 -22.12
N THR A 340 -6.73 -11.08 -20.92
CA THR A 340 -7.42 -10.80 -19.65
C THR A 340 -6.56 -9.91 -18.77
N PHE A 341 -7.14 -8.89 -18.17
CA PHE A 341 -6.44 -7.91 -17.35
C PHE A 341 -6.87 -8.02 -15.88
N PHE A 342 -5.92 -8.34 -15.01
CA PHE A 342 -6.14 -8.36 -13.56
C PHE A 342 -5.58 -7.06 -12.99
N ALA A 343 -6.46 -6.23 -12.38
CA ALA A 343 -6.09 -4.99 -11.68
C ALA A 343 -5.01 -4.18 -12.42
N ALA A 344 -5.17 -4.02 -13.73
CA ALA A 344 -4.18 -3.39 -14.60
C ALA A 344 -4.73 -2.08 -15.14
N GLN A 345 -3.89 -1.04 -15.09
CA GLN A 345 -4.25 0.29 -15.55
C GLN A 345 -3.61 0.55 -16.91
N VAL A 346 -4.41 1.02 -17.87
CA VAL A 346 -3.98 1.46 -19.20
C VAL A 346 -4.23 2.96 -19.41
N ASP A 347 -5.19 3.52 -18.68
CA ASP A 347 -5.45 4.96 -18.58
C ASP A 347 -4.99 5.45 -17.20
N PHE A 348 -3.89 6.21 -17.19
CA PHE A 348 -3.28 6.78 -15.98
C PHE A 348 -3.77 8.19 -15.65
N THR A 349 -4.77 8.73 -16.35
CA THR A 349 -5.33 10.07 -16.03
C THR A 349 -5.85 10.16 -14.60
N LYS A 350 -6.31 9.04 -14.03
CA LYS A 350 -6.75 8.91 -12.63
C LYS A 350 -6.00 7.76 -11.94
N ALA A 351 -4.69 7.90 -11.75
CA ALA A 351 -3.84 6.88 -11.11
C ALA A 351 -3.90 6.87 -9.56
N GLY A 352 -4.92 7.47 -8.97
CA GLY A 352 -5.10 7.55 -7.51
C GLY A 352 -3.99 8.34 -6.82
N ASP A 353 -3.71 7.98 -5.57
CA ASP A 353 -2.75 8.68 -4.71
C ASP A 353 -1.31 8.71 -5.27
N LEU A 354 -0.97 7.82 -6.22
CA LEU A 354 0.31 7.87 -6.94
C LEU A 354 0.54 9.21 -7.65
N MET A 355 -0.53 9.91 -8.07
CA MET A 355 -0.42 11.24 -8.68
C MET A 355 0.04 12.33 -7.69
N LEU A 356 -0.10 12.07 -6.39
CA LEU A 356 0.33 12.97 -5.32
C LEU A 356 1.84 12.87 -5.08
N PHE A 357 2.42 11.69 -5.31
CA PHE A 357 3.83 11.36 -5.09
C PHE A 357 4.73 11.52 -6.31
N ILE A 358 4.21 12.07 -7.41
CA ILE A 358 4.97 12.28 -8.64
C ILE A 358 4.82 13.73 -9.07
N ASP A 359 5.77 14.57 -8.70
CA ASP A 359 6.01 15.89 -9.29
C ASP A 359 7.30 15.94 -10.13
N ASP A 360 7.50 17.03 -10.87
CA ASP A 360 8.65 17.19 -11.76
C ASP A 360 9.99 17.13 -11.00
N ALA A 361 10.01 17.56 -9.74
CA ALA A 361 11.22 17.53 -8.92
C ALA A 361 11.55 16.10 -8.46
N GLN A 362 10.54 15.34 -8.05
CA GLN A 362 10.64 13.93 -7.68
C GLN A 362 11.03 13.07 -8.90
N LEU A 363 10.42 13.32 -10.07
CA LEU A 363 10.80 12.65 -11.32
C LEU A 363 12.26 12.93 -11.67
N LYS A 364 12.69 14.18 -11.60
CA LYS A 364 14.09 14.53 -11.88
C LYS A 364 15.05 13.86 -10.90
N ALA A 365 14.72 13.84 -9.59
CA ALA A 365 15.54 13.15 -8.60
C ALA A 365 15.60 11.63 -8.85
N LEU A 366 14.50 11.03 -9.31
CA LEU A 366 14.42 9.63 -9.70
C LEU A 366 15.31 9.36 -10.93
N GLU A 367 15.26 10.23 -11.94
CA GLU A 367 16.09 10.15 -13.14
C GLU A 367 17.57 10.27 -12.82
N GLU A 368 17.97 11.21 -11.96
CA GLU A 368 19.36 11.37 -11.51
C GLU A 368 19.86 10.11 -10.78
N MET A 369 19.03 9.54 -9.90
CA MET A 369 19.36 8.30 -9.20
C MET A 369 19.46 7.11 -10.17
N MET A 370 18.56 7.02 -11.16
CA MET A 370 18.60 6.00 -12.19
C MET A 370 19.82 6.15 -13.11
N ALA A 371 20.24 7.37 -13.41
CA ALA A 371 21.45 7.64 -14.19
C ALA A 371 22.73 7.23 -13.44
N GLU A 372 22.76 7.34 -12.11
CA GLU A 372 23.91 6.95 -11.29
C GLU A 372 23.97 5.43 -11.09
N ARG A 373 22.85 4.78 -10.77
CA ARG A 373 22.81 3.36 -10.36
C ARG A 373 22.36 2.40 -11.46
N GLY A 374 21.54 2.87 -12.39
CA GLY A 374 20.94 2.05 -13.45
C GLY A 374 19.73 1.21 -13.03
N TYR A 375 19.39 1.14 -11.73
CA TYR A 375 18.24 0.39 -11.23
C TYR A 375 17.68 1.00 -9.94
N LEU A 376 16.41 0.72 -9.63
CA LEU A 376 15.77 1.07 -8.36
C LEU A 376 15.83 -0.09 -7.39
N ASP A 377 16.34 0.17 -6.19
CA ASP A 377 16.32 -0.81 -5.11
C ASP A 377 14.89 -1.04 -4.60
N GLY A 378 14.56 -2.30 -4.32
CA GLY A 378 13.23 -2.71 -3.86
C GLY A 378 12.80 -2.03 -2.55
N SER A 379 13.73 -1.69 -1.66
CA SER A 379 13.42 -0.97 -0.40
C SER A 379 12.85 0.43 -0.65
N ARG A 380 13.32 1.12 -1.70
CA ARG A 380 12.82 2.44 -2.09
C ARG A 380 11.44 2.33 -2.74
N MET A 381 11.25 1.35 -3.60
CA MET A 381 9.94 1.06 -4.20
C MET A 381 8.89 0.69 -3.16
N ALA A 382 9.26 -0.09 -2.14
CA ALA A 382 8.34 -0.51 -1.07
C ALA A 382 7.78 0.68 -0.27
N THR A 383 8.55 1.76 -0.13
CA THR A 383 8.13 2.95 0.65
C THR A 383 6.91 3.63 0.02
N VAL A 384 6.84 3.68 -1.31
CA VAL A 384 5.70 4.28 -2.05
C VAL A 384 4.39 3.54 -1.79
N PHE A 385 4.44 2.25 -1.45
CA PHE A 385 3.25 1.41 -1.24
C PHE A 385 2.88 1.22 0.24
N ASN A 386 3.63 1.77 1.18
CA ASN A 386 3.47 1.55 2.63
C ASN A 386 3.06 2.81 3.42
N LEU A 387 2.69 3.90 2.72
CA LEU A 387 2.26 5.19 3.32
C LEU A 387 0.76 5.23 3.63
#